data_AF-A0A5K7YEN1-F1
#
_entry.id   AF-A0A5K7YEN1-F1
#
_cell.length_a   1.000
_cell.length_b   1.000
_cell.length_c   1.000
_cell.angle_alpha   90.00
_cell.angle_beta   90.00
_cell.angle_gamma   90.00
#
_symmetry.space_group_name_H-M   'P 1'
#
loop_
_entity.id
_entity.type
_entity.pdbx_description
1 polymer ?
#
loop_
_entity_poly.entity_id
_entity_poly.type
_entity_poly.pdbx_seq_one_letter_code
_entity_poly.pdbx_strand_id
1 'polypeptide(L)'
;MTEEKHILTMLVDNEPGVLSRIVGLFSGRGFNIESLCVAETIDPRVSRITIVTKANEPLVEQIEKQLRKLINVIKLRDLTGSGSVQREMALICVRAKPENRDEILRMVDIFRCKVVDVGPEYYIIEATGTADKMKALVDLLKPMGIKKIARTGTIALFREPR
;
A
#
# COMPACT_ATOMS: atom_id res chain seq x y z
N MET A 1 -8.12 -23.73 -6.19
CA MET A 1 -6.87 -23.26 -5.55
C MET A 1 -7.18 -21.92 -4.92
N THR A 2 -6.91 -21.75 -3.63
CA THR A 2 -7.22 -20.50 -2.92
C THR A 2 -6.17 -19.45 -3.31
N GLU A 3 -6.62 -18.25 -3.65
CA GLU A 3 -5.73 -17.11 -3.88
C GLU A 3 -5.37 -16.49 -2.53
N GLU A 4 -4.07 -16.33 -2.29
CA GLU A 4 -3.54 -15.70 -1.09
C GLU A 4 -2.92 -14.34 -1.42
N LYS A 5 -2.76 -13.50 -0.39
CA LYS A 5 -2.20 -12.16 -0.54
C LYS A 5 -0.69 -12.23 -0.43
N HIS A 6 -0.01 -11.82 -1.49
CA HIS A 6 1.46 -11.80 -1.56
C HIS A 6 1.99 -10.38 -1.58
N ILE A 7 3.10 -10.14 -0.88
CA ILE A 7 3.76 -8.84 -0.78
C ILE A 7 5.18 -8.98 -1.29
N LEU A 8 5.38 -8.64 -2.55
CA LEU A 8 6.69 -8.70 -3.19
C LEU A 8 7.39 -7.35 -3.05
N THR A 9 8.63 -7.35 -2.58
CA THR A 9 9.48 -6.16 -2.62
C THR A 9 10.71 -6.40 -3.49
N MET A 10 11.08 -5.38 -4.24
CA MET A 10 12.27 -5.42 -5.07
C MET A 10 13.06 -4.12 -5.00
N LEU A 11 14.38 -4.25 -5.10
CA LEU A 11 15.30 -3.16 -5.39
C LEU A 11 15.57 -3.18 -6.88
N VAL A 12 15.47 -2.02 -7.51
CA VAL A 12 15.59 -1.87 -8.96
C VAL A 12 16.40 -0.64 -9.30
N ASP A 13 17.00 -0.62 -10.49
CA ASP A 13 17.64 0.60 -10.98
C ASP A 13 16.60 1.71 -11.14
N ASN A 14 16.96 2.91 -10.70
CA ASN A 14 16.13 4.10 -10.83
C ASN A 14 16.31 4.73 -12.22
N GLU A 15 15.89 4.00 -13.25
CA GLU A 15 16.00 4.41 -14.65
C GLU A 15 14.62 4.52 -15.33
N PRO A 16 14.46 5.41 -16.31
CA PRO A 16 13.24 5.50 -17.10
C PRO A 16 12.82 4.14 -17.70
N GLY A 17 11.54 3.79 -17.56
CA GLY A 17 10.98 2.56 -18.14
C GLY A 17 11.17 1.30 -17.28
N VAL A 18 11.94 1.31 -16.19
CA VAL A 18 12.04 0.16 -15.27
C VAL A 18 10.68 -0.17 -14.64
N LEU A 19 10.00 0.84 -14.08
CA LEU A 19 8.66 0.67 -13.50
C LEU A 19 7.65 0.15 -14.52
N SER A 20 7.66 0.71 -15.74
CA SER A 20 6.73 0.29 -16.81
C SER A 20 6.93 -1.17 -17.21
N ARG A 21 8.18 -1.65 -17.26
CA ARG A 21 8.48 -3.06 -17.57
C ARG A 21 7.98 -3.99 -16.47
N ILE A 22 8.17 -3.61 -15.21
CA ILE A 22 7.69 -4.38 -14.07
C ILE A 22 6.16 -4.45 -14.07
N VAL A 23 5.47 -3.31 -14.18
CA VAL A 23 3.99 -3.29 -14.23
C VAL A 23 3.47 -4.05 -15.45
N GLY A 24 4.11 -3.89 -16.61
CA GLY A 24 3.73 -4.59 -17.85
C GLY A 24 3.79 -6.11 -17.73
N LEU A 25 4.69 -6.67 -16.91
CA LEU A 25 4.76 -8.09 -16.61
C LEU A 25 3.50 -8.58 -15.86
N PHE A 26 2.97 -7.77 -14.95
CA PHE A 26 1.71 -8.07 -14.25
C PHE A 26 0.50 -7.94 -15.18
N SER A 27 0.41 -6.84 -15.93
CA SER A 27 -0.72 -6.61 -16.85
C SER A 27 -0.78 -7.60 -18.01
N GLY A 28 0.37 -7.95 -18.61
CA GLY A 28 0.45 -8.84 -19.78
C GLY A 28 0.05 -10.29 -19.51
N ARG A 29 -0.11 -10.67 -18.23
CA ARG A 29 -0.53 -12.03 -17.83
C ARG A 29 -1.83 -12.04 -17.02
N GLY A 30 -2.51 -10.90 -16.93
CA GLY A 30 -3.77 -10.79 -16.19
C GLY A 30 -3.60 -10.84 -14.67
N PHE A 31 -2.42 -10.49 -14.13
CA PHE A 31 -2.21 -10.43 -12.69
C PHE A 31 -2.76 -9.12 -12.13
N ASN A 32 -3.61 -9.24 -11.10
CA ASN A 32 -4.16 -8.06 -10.45
C ASN A 32 -3.16 -7.47 -9.44
N ILE A 33 -2.88 -6.18 -9.56
CA ILE A 33 -2.09 -5.43 -8.58
C ILE A 33 -3.08 -4.78 -7.61
N GLU A 34 -3.08 -5.23 -6.35
CA GLU A 34 -3.91 -4.63 -5.29
C GLU A 34 -3.33 -3.30 -4.83
N SER A 35 -2.00 -3.21 -4.71
CA SER A 35 -1.32 -1.95 -4.47
C SER A 35 0.12 -1.99 -4.99
N LEU A 36 0.62 -0.83 -5.40
CA LEU A 36 2.00 -0.64 -5.82
C LEU A 36 2.51 0.65 -5.18
N CYS A 37 3.67 0.56 -4.54
CA CYS A 37 4.40 1.70 -4.02
C CYS A 37 5.83 1.69 -4.59
N VAL A 38 6.33 2.86 -4.98
CA VAL A 38 7.69 3.04 -5.47
C VAL A 38 8.27 4.32 -4.88
N ALA A 39 9.50 4.23 -4.41
CA ALA A 39 10.26 5.39 -3.94
C ALA A 39 11.76 5.10 -4.04
N GLU A 40 12.55 6.16 -4.15
CA GLU A 40 14.01 6.10 -4.09
C GLU A 40 14.46 5.56 -2.72
N THR A 41 15.58 4.84 -2.71
CA THR A 41 16.25 4.44 -1.48
C THR A 41 17.23 5.53 -1.03
N ILE A 42 18.08 5.23 -0.05
CA ILE A 42 19.17 6.14 0.32
C ILE A 42 20.19 6.33 -0.81
N ASP A 43 20.29 5.34 -1.71
CA ASP A 43 20.99 5.50 -2.98
C ASP A 43 19.97 5.97 -4.03
N PRO A 44 20.11 7.19 -4.60
CA PRO A 44 19.17 7.73 -5.59
C PRO A 44 19.21 6.96 -6.92
N ARG A 45 20.21 6.10 -7.15
CA ARG A 45 20.28 5.21 -8.32
C ARG A 45 19.43 3.96 -8.15
N VAL A 46 18.93 3.70 -6.93
CA VAL A 46 18.17 2.50 -6.60
C VAL A 46 16.82 2.89 -6.04
N SER A 47 15.76 2.35 -6.65
CA SER A 47 14.39 2.49 -6.17
C SER A 47 13.92 1.19 -5.52
N ARG A 48 13.09 1.32 -4.48
CA ARG A 48 12.36 0.20 -3.90
C ARG A 48 10.95 0.20 -4.42
N ILE A 49 10.54 -0.93 -4.96
CA ILE A 49 9.15 -1.20 -5.34
C ILE A 49 8.57 -2.21 -4.35
N THR A 50 7.36 -1.96 -3.89
CA THR A 50 6.55 -2.92 -3.13
C THR A 50 5.24 -3.14 -3.87
N ILE A 51 4.96 -4.39 -4.24
CA ILE A 51 3.75 -4.80 -4.95
C ILE A 51 2.98 -5.77 -4.07
N VAL A 52 1.70 -5.50 -3.94
CA VAL A 52 0.75 -6.39 -3.29
C VAL A 52 -0.16 -6.98 -4.37
N THR A 53 -0.27 -8.30 -4.40
CA THR A 53 -1.08 -9.03 -5.39
C THR A 53 -1.79 -10.19 -4.73
N LYS A 54 -2.88 -10.67 -5.35
CA LYS A 54 -3.56 -11.90 -4.98
C LYS A 54 -3.34 -12.93 -6.07
N ALA A 55 -2.82 -14.07 -5.68
CA ALA A 55 -2.47 -15.14 -6.61
C ALA A 55 -2.38 -16.47 -5.85
N ASN A 56 -2.47 -17.59 -6.57
CA ASN A 56 -2.12 -18.90 -6.04
C ASN A 56 -0.61 -19.13 -6.13
N GLU A 57 -0.09 -20.05 -5.33
CA GLU A 57 1.34 -20.30 -5.16
C GLU A 57 2.11 -20.57 -6.48
N PRO A 58 1.63 -21.39 -7.43
CA PRO A 58 2.33 -21.60 -8.70
C PRO A 58 2.47 -20.31 -9.54
N LEU A 59 1.50 -19.41 -9.42
CA LEU A 59 1.47 -18.17 -10.18
C LEU A 59 2.41 -17.13 -9.60
N VAL A 60 2.50 -17.03 -8.28
CA VAL A 60 3.47 -16.17 -7.58
C VAL A 60 4.88 -16.63 -7.90
N GLU A 61 5.15 -17.94 -7.85
CA GLU A 61 6.45 -18.48 -8.23
C GLU A 61 6.81 -18.13 -9.69
N GLN A 62 5.81 -18.16 -10.59
CA GLN A 62 6.00 -17.74 -11.97
C GLN A 62 6.31 -16.25 -12.08
N ILE A 63 5.59 -15.38 -11.35
CA ILE A 63 5.83 -13.94 -11.28
C ILE A 63 7.26 -13.68 -10.81
N GLU A 64 7.69 -14.31 -9.71
CA GLU A 64 9.04 -14.16 -9.18
C GLU A 64 10.10 -14.57 -10.19
N LYS A 65 9.92 -15.72 -10.84
CA LYS A 65 10.86 -16.20 -11.88
C LYS A 65 10.98 -15.22 -13.03
N GLN A 66 9.90 -14.56 -13.43
CA GLN A 66 9.96 -13.55 -14.50
C GLN A 66 10.62 -12.25 -14.03
N LEU A 67 10.28 -11.77 -12.83
CA LEU A 67 10.88 -10.57 -12.24
C LEU A 67 12.41 -10.73 -12.09
N ARG A 68 12.88 -11.91 -11.67
CA ARG A 68 14.32 -12.22 -11.54
C ARG A 68 15.07 -12.22 -12.88
N LYS A 69 14.38 -12.32 -14.02
CA LYS A 69 15.01 -12.25 -15.36
C LYS A 69 15.22 -10.82 -15.84
N LEU A 70 14.57 -9.84 -15.22
CA LEU A 70 14.76 -8.44 -15.57
C LEU A 70 16.11 -7.98 -15.07
N ILE A 71 16.97 -7.52 -15.98
CA ILE A 71 18.34 -7.06 -15.68
C ILE A 71 18.31 -5.96 -14.60
N ASN A 72 17.31 -5.08 -14.67
CA ASN A 72 17.18 -3.95 -13.75
C ASN A 72 16.65 -4.32 -12.35
N VAL A 73 16.36 -5.60 -12.08
CA VAL A 73 15.94 -6.06 -10.74
C VAL A 73 17.18 -6.54 -9.98
N ILE A 74 17.68 -5.68 -9.10
CA ILE A 74 18.87 -5.93 -8.27
C ILE A 74 18.57 -7.03 -7.24
N LYS A 75 17.39 -6.98 -6.63
CA LYS A 75 17.02 -7.90 -5.56
C LYS A 75 15.51 -8.04 -5.48
N LEU A 76 15.02 -9.27 -5.38
CA LEU A 76 13.61 -9.60 -5.15
C LEU A 76 13.47 -10.40 -3.86
N ARG A 77 12.49 -10.03 -3.02
CA ARG A 77 12.12 -10.75 -1.81
C ARG A 77 10.61 -10.79 -1.63
N ASP A 78 10.10 -11.91 -1.16
CA ASP A 78 8.73 -12.04 -0.67
C ASP A 78 8.66 -11.68 0.82
N LEU A 79 7.80 -10.72 1.16
CA LEU A 79 7.54 -10.22 2.52
C LEU A 79 6.23 -10.78 3.11
N THR A 80 5.62 -11.75 2.46
CA THR A 80 4.42 -12.43 2.93
C THR A 80 4.68 -13.09 4.30
N GLY A 81 3.79 -12.86 5.26
CA GLY A 81 3.89 -13.42 6.63
C GLY A 81 4.35 -12.45 7.72
N SER A 82 4.71 -13.01 8.89
CA SER A 82 4.91 -12.27 10.15
C SER A 82 6.33 -11.68 10.33
N GLY A 83 7.29 -12.08 9.49
CA GLY A 83 8.67 -11.60 9.52
C GLY A 83 8.88 -10.17 9.02
N SER A 84 7.82 -9.52 8.54
CA SER A 84 7.87 -8.16 7.99
C SER A 84 7.10 -7.15 8.84
N VAL A 85 7.52 -5.88 8.76
CA VAL A 85 6.74 -4.74 9.21
C VAL A 85 6.09 -4.14 7.98
N GLN A 86 4.75 -4.09 7.98
CA GLN A 86 3.95 -3.58 6.87
C GLN A 86 3.16 -2.38 7.35
N ARG A 87 3.19 -1.30 6.57
CA ARG A 87 2.45 -0.07 6.85
C ARG A 87 1.87 0.52 5.58
N GLU A 88 0.82 1.29 5.75
CA GLU A 88 0.21 2.09 4.73
C GLU A 88 -0.26 3.41 5.36
N MET A 89 -0.19 4.49 4.57
CA MET A 89 -0.74 5.79 4.90
C MET A 89 -1.90 6.13 3.97
N ALA A 90 -2.92 6.80 4.52
CA ALA A 90 -4.03 7.32 3.74
C ALA A 90 -4.39 8.75 4.18
N LEU A 91 -4.76 9.56 3.21
CA LEU A 91 -5.48 10.82 3.41
C LEU A 91 -6.95 10.60 3.06
N ILE A 92 -7.83 10.78 4.03
CA ILE A 92 -9.28 10.52 3.89
C ILE A 92 -10.02 11.83 4.10
N CYS A 93 -10.67 12.32 3.04
CA CYS A 93 -11.57 13.47 3.14
C CYS A 93 -12.99 12.95 3.42
N VAL A 94 -13.56 13.35 4.55
CA VAL A 94 -14.89 12.94 5.02
C VAL A 94 -15.78 14.17 5.19
N ARG A 95 -17.07 14.03 4.87
CA ARG A 95 -18.06 15.08 5.10
C ARG A 95 -18.28 15.26 6.61
N ALA A 96 -18.08 16.48 7.09
CA ALA A 96 -18.13 16.81 8.51
C ALA A 96 -19.22 17.87 8.78
N LYS A 97 -20.49 17.45 8.65
CA LYS A 97 -21.64 18.26 9.08
C LYS A 97 -21.67 18.39 10.60
N PRO A 98 -22.30 19.44 11.16
CA PRO A 98 -22.40 19.64 12.61
C PRO A 98 -22.82 18.39 13.39
N GLU A 99 -23.77 17.61 12.86
CA GLU A 99 -24.26 16.37 13.49
C GLU A 99 -23.18 15.28 13.67
N ASN A 100 -22.22 15.18 12.74
CA ASN A 100 -21.27 14.06 12.67
C ASN A 100 -19.85 14.45 13.11
N ARG A 101 -19.58 15.74 13.37
CA ARG A 101 -18.22 16.23 13.66
C ARG A 101 -17.60 15.56 14.87
N ASP A 102 -18.32 15.50 15.98
CA ASP A 102 -17.81 14.91 17.22
C ASP A 102 -17.56 13.41 17.06
N GLU A 103 -18.40 12.71 16.30
CA GLU A 103 -18.22 11.29 16.03
C GLU A 103 -16.98 11.02 15.17
N ILE A 104 -16.77 11.83 14.12
CA ILE A 104 -15.56 11.75 13.30
C ILE A 104 -14.31 12.00 14.16
N LEU A 105 -14.31 13.02 15.02
CA LEU A 105 -13.18 13.33 15.90
C LEU A 105 -12.90 12.20 16.91
N ARG A 106 -13.95 11.56 17.46
CA ARG A 106 -13.79 10.36 18.30
C ARG A 106 -13.16 9.21 17.52
N MET A 107 -13.59 8.95 16.28
CA MET A 107 -12.99 7.91 15.44
C MET A 107 -11.52 8.20 15.13
N VAL A 108 -11.18 9.46 14.84
CA VAL A 108 -9.80 9.90 14.63
C VAL A 108 -8.95 9.58 15.85
N ASP A 109 -9.44 9.88 17.06
CA ASP A 109 -8.72 9.62 18.30
C ASP A 109 -8.54 8.10 18.58
N ILE A 110 -9.63 7.32 18.49
CA ILE A 110 -9.60 5.86 18.69
C ILE A 110 -8.59 5.18 17.75
N PHE A 111 -8.59 5.57 16.47
CA PHE A 111 -7.67 5.02 15.47
C PHE A 111 -6.28 5.67 15.50
N ARG A 112 -6.03 6.63 16.40
CA ARG A 112 -4.78 7.40 16.49
C ARG A 112 -4.40 8.02 15.15
N CYS A 113 -5.40 8.57 14.46
CA CYS A 113 -5.25 9.34 13.24
C CYS A 113 -5.02 10.82 13.59
N LYS A 114 -4.76 11.65 12.59
CA LYS A 114 -4.62 13.09 12.75
C LYS A 114 -5.54 13.82 11.80
N VAL A 115 -6.22 14.86 12.27
CA VAL A 115 -6.88 15.81 11.36
C VAL A 115 -5.81 16.74 10.82
N VAL A 116 -5.64 16.76 9.49
CA VAL A 116 -4.62 17.57 8.81
C VAL A 116 -5.21 18.76 8.05
N ASP A 117 -6.53 18.76 7.80
CA ASP A 117 -7.24 19.90 7.24
C ASP A 117 -8.68 19.96 7.75
N VAL A 118 -9.18 21.18 7.93
CA VAL A 118 -10.53 21.45 8.43
C VAL A 118 -11.23 22.46 7.53
N GLY A 119 -12.35 22.05 6.94
CA GLY A 119 -13.24 22.93 6.22
C GLY A 119 -14.61 23.08 6.88
N PRO A 120 -15.47 23.97 6.35
CA PRO A 120 -16.83 24.18 6.88
C PRO A 120 -17.71 22.92 6.87
N GLU A 121 -17.52 22.02 5.91
CA GLU A 121 -18.31 20.79 5.79
C GLU A 121 -17.45 19.53 5.57
N TYR A 122 -16.16 19.57 5.94
CA TYR A 122 -15.29 18.42 5.78
C TYR A 122 -14.10 18.42 6.76
N TYR A 123 -13.55 17.23 6.98
CA TYR A 123 -12.22 17.04 7.55
C TYR A 123 -11.36 16.22 6.59
N ILE A 124 -10.06 16.50 6.54
CA ILE A 124 -9.07 15.59 5.96
C ILE A 124 -8.30 14.95 7.10
N ILE A 125 -8.31 13.62 7.11
CA ILE A 125 -7.71 12.79 8.14
C ILE A 125 -6.50 12.08 7.54
N GLU A 126 -5.35 12.24 8.17
CA GLU A 126 -4.18 11.38 7.97
C GLU A 126 -4.30 10.14 8.87
N ALA A 127 -4.26 8.97 8.25
CA ALA A 127 -4.23 7.69 8.93
C ALA A 127 -2.98 6.91 8.54
N THR A 128 -2.35 6.25 9.51
CA THR A 128 -1.26 5.30 9.26
C THR A 128 -1.52 4.00 10.03
N GLY A 129 -1.29 2.86 9.38
CA GLY A 129 -1.63 1.57 9.96
C GLY A 129 -1.24 0.36 9.14
N THR A 130 -1.67 -0.83 9.58
CA THR A 130 -1.73 -2.03 8.74
C THR A 130 -2.90 -1.94 7.75
N ALA A 131 -2.89 -2.77 6.72
CA ALA A 131 -4.00 -2.85 5.76
C ALA A 131 -5.35 -3.10 6.45
N ASP A 132 -5.39 -3.96 7.47
CA ASP A 132 -6.62 -4.27 8.22
C ASP A 132 -7.13 -3.07 9.02
N LYS A 133 -6.22 -2.35 9.70
CA LYS A 133 -6.57 -1.11 10.40
C LYS A 133 -7.12 -0.08 9.43
N MET A 134 -6.50 0.05 8.26
CA MET A 134 -6.93 1.00 7.23
C MET A 134 -8.32 0.63 6.68
N LYS A 135 -8.55 -0.66 6.41
CA LYS A 135 -9.85 -1.18 5.97
C LYS A 135 -10.93 -0.91 7.01
N ALA A 136 -10.68 -1.21 8.29
CA ALA A 136 -11.63 -0.95 9.38
C ALA A 136 -11.97 0.54 9.52
N LEU A 137 -10.96 1.42 9.43
CA LEU A 137 -11.18 2.87 9.48
C LEU A 137 -12.06 3.35 8.32
N VAL A 138 -11.75 2.91 7.09
CA VAL A 138 -12.54 3.26 5.91
C VAL A 138 -13.97 2.74 6.01
N ASP A 139 -14.16 1.50 6.50
CA ASP A 139 -15.48 0.91 6.68
C ASP A 139 -16.33 1.67 7.72
N LEU A 140 -15.71 2.22 8.76
CA LEU A 140 -16.38 3.06 9.77
C LEU A 140 -16.66 4.49 9.29
N LEU A 141 -15.80 5.08 8.48
CA LEU A 141 -15.99 6.44 7.95
C LEU A 141 -16.94 6.48 6.74
N LYS A 142 -17.16 5.35 6.05
CA LYS A 142 -18.06 5.25 4.89
C LYS A 142 -19.45 5.83 5.14
N PRO A 143 -20.17 5.48 6.23
CA PRO A 143 -21.51 6.03 6.53
C PRO A 143 -21.52 7.55 6.74
N MET A 144 -20.42 8.14 7.20
CA MET A 144 -20.29 9.59 7.41
C MET A 144 -20.13 10.36 6.09
N GLY A 145 -19.85 9.66 4.99
CA GLY A 145 -19.68 10.24 3.66
C GLY A 145 -18.24 10.58 3.34
N ILE A 146 -17.45 9.57 2.96
CA ILE A 146 -16.10 9.78 2.39
C ILE A 146 -16.24 10.46 1.03
N LYS A 147 -15.65 11.64 0.87
CA LYS A 147 -15.63 12.41 -0.38
C LYS A 147 -14.53 11.92 -1.32
N LYS A 148 -13.33 11.68 -0.79
CA LYS A 148 -12.16 11.21 -1.54
C LYS A 148 -11.14 10.57 -0.61
N ILE A 149 -10.34 9.66 -1.16
CA ILE A 149 -9.27 8.99 -0.45
C ILE A 149 -8.03 8.90 -1.34
N ALA A 150 -6.87 9.18 -0.76
CA ALA A 150 -5.57 8.91 -1.36
C ALA A 150 -4.82 7.93 -0.46
N ARG A 151 -4.22 6.89 -1.04
CA ARG A 151 -3.52 5.82 -0.32
C ARG A 151 -2.13 5.62 -0.92
N THR A 152 -1.14 5.34 -0.08
CA THR A 152 0.24 5.08 -0.54
C THR A 152 0.44 3.69 -1.11
N GLY A 153 -0.49 2.76 -0.86
CA GLY A 153 -0.22 1.34 -0.96
C GLY A 153 0.62 0.82 0.22
N THR A 154 0.83 -0.49 0.26
CA THR A 154 1.63 -1.09 1.34
C THR A 154 3.11 -0.82 1.10
N ILE A 155 3.77 -0.25 2.10
CA ILE A 155 5.23 -0.28 2.24
C ILE A 155 5.61 -1.35 3.26
N ALA A 156 6.72 -2.03 3.03
CA ALA A 156 7.15 -3.11 3.91
C ALA A 156 8.66 -3.29 3.97
N LEU A 157 9.13 -3.77 5.12
CA LEU A 157 10.52 -4.10 5.42
C LEU A 157 10.58 -5.40 6.22
N PHE A 158 11.66 -6.17 6.06
CA PHE A 158 11.94 -7.26 6.99
C PHE A 158 12.23 -6.69 8.37
N ARG A 159 11.85 -7.44 9.40
CA ARG A 159 12.39 -7.21 10.74
C ARG A 159 13.85 -7.62 10.73
N GLU A 160 14.71 -6.79 11.31
CA GLU A 160 16.08 -7.21 11.59
C GLU A 160 16.05 -8.39 12.57
N PRO A 161 16.92 -9.40 12.39
CA PRO A 161 17.06 -10.46 13.38
C PRO A 161 17.40 -9.84 14.74
N ARG A 162 16.77 -10.37 15.79
CA ARG A 162 17.08 -9.98 17.18
C ARG A 162 18.45 -10.47 17.59
#